data_AF-A0A9X0D4H8-F1
#
_entry.id   AF-A0A9X0D4H8-F1
#
_cell.length_a   1.000
_cell.length_b   1.000
_cell.length_c   1.000
_cell.angle_alpha   90.00
_cell.angle_beta   90.00
_cell.angle_gamma   90.00
#
_symmetry.space_group_name_H-M   'P 1'
#
loop_
_entity.id
_entity.type
_entity.pdbx_description
1 polymer ?
#
loop_
_entity_poly.entity_id
_entity_poly.type
_entity_poly.pdbx_seq_one_letter_code
_entity_poly.pdbx_strand_id
1 'polypeptide(L)' 'MQVVPILLHLVKAISSVRLYIPKDLRSLDSRQSVGKSIKEVKHRFPDGLLC' A
#
# COMPACT_ATOMS: atom_id res chain seq x y z
N MET A 1 8.96 0.87 -6.89
CA MET A 1 8.36 0.72 -5.54
C MET A 1 9.26 -0.21 -4.74
N GLN A 2 9.56 0.13 -3.48
CA GLN A 2 10.52 -0.60 -2.63
C GLN A 2 9.85 -0.99 -1.31
N VAL A 3 10.18 -2.17 -0.80
CA VAL A 3 9.75 -2.62 0.53
C VAL A 3 10.77 -2.12 1.55
N VAL A 4 10.32 -1.38 2.55
CA VAL A 4 11.15 -0.80 3.61
C VAL A 4 10.60 -1.27 4.95
N PRO A 5 11.42 -1.87 5.83
CA PRO A 5 11.00 -2.17 7.18
C PRO A 5 10.88 -0.87 7.99
N ILE A 6 9.80 -0.75 8.77
CA ILE A 6 9.54 0.42 9.62
C ILE A 6 9.20 -0.01 11.05
N LEU A 7 9.49 0.88 12.00
CA LEU A 7 9.14 0.71 13.40
C LEU A 7 7.66 1.10 13.62
N LEU A 8 6.96 0.37 14.49
CA LEU A 8 5.53 0.58 14.75
C LEU A 8 5.18 2.00 15.22
N HIS A 9 6.07 2.67 15.95
CA HIS A 9 5.83 4.04 16.41
C HIS A 9 5.79 5.09 15.28
N LEU A 10 6.24 4.75 14.07
CA LEU A 10 6.17 5.63 12.89
C LEU A 10 4.82 5.52 12.16
N VAL A 11 3.96 4.56 12.53
CA VAL A 11 2.64 4.36 11.92
C VAL A 11 1.65 5.34 12.54
N LYS A 12 1.26 6.37 11.76
CA LYS A 12 0.34 7.42 12.21
C LYS A 12 -1.13 7.00 12.21
N ALA A 13 -1.53 6.18 11.25
CA ALA A 13 -2.90 5.70 11.09
C ALA A 13 -2.92 4.40 10.29
N ILE A 14 -3.96 3.58 10.48
CA ILE A 14 -4.19 2.34 9.73
C ILE A 14 -5.52 2.48 9.01
N SER A 15 -5.50 2.38 7.69
CA SER A 15 -6.73 2.39 6.91
C SER A 15 -7.52 1.09 7.08
N SER A 16 -8.86 1.17 7.05
CA SER A 16 -9.72 -0.03 7.03
C SER A 16 -9.62 -0.86 5.73
N VAL A 17 -9.05 -0.29 4.66
CA VAL A 17 -8.91 -0.95 3.36
C VAL A 17 -7.71 -1.90 3.36
N ARG A 18 -7.91 -3.13 2.89
CA ARG A 18 -6.86 -4.13 2.70
C ARG A 18 -6.70 -4.42 1.21
N LEU A 19 -5.50 -4.20 0.69
CA LEU A 19 -5.14 -4.51 -0.69
C LEU A 19 -4.66 -5.97 -0.80
N TYR A 20 -4.90 -6.59 -1.95
CA TYR A 20 -4.33 -7.90 -2.26
C TYR A 20 -2.82 -7.75 -2.52
N ILE A 21 -2.02 -8.49 -1.76
CA ILE A 21 -0.56 -8.48 -1.87
C ILE A 21 -0.12 -9.87 -2.34
N PRO A 22 0.62 -9.99 -3.47
CA PRO A 22 1.13 -11.26 -3.94
C PRO A 22 2.17 -11.82 -2.96
N LYS A 23 2.24 -13.16 -2.87
CA LYS A 23 3.11 -13.88 -1.92
C LYS A 23 4.60 -13.59 -2.15
N ASP A 24 4.99 -13.29 -3.40
CA ASP A 24 6.35 -12.92 -3.77
C ASP A 24 6.46 -11.48 -4.28
N LEU A 25 7.13 -10.65 -3.49
CA LEU A 25 7.45 -9.25 -3.81
C LEU A 25 8.89 -9.10 -4.33
N ARG A 26 9.55 -10.17 -4.77
CA ARG A 26 10.92 -10.12 -5.31
C ARG A 26 10.96 -9.62 -6.75
N SER A 27 9.98 -10.03 -7.56
CA SER A 27 9.85 -9.63 -8.96
C SER A 27 9.44 -8.17 -9.10
N LEU A 28 10.03 -7.46 -10.07
CA LEU A 28 9.74 -6.05 -10.34
C LEU A 28 8.27 -5.83 -10.70
N ASP A 29 7.69 -6.75 -11.48
CA ASP A 29 6.29 -6.70 -11.91
C ASP A 29 5.30 -6.75 -10.73
N SER A 30 5.52 -7.68 -9.80
CA SER A 30 4.72 -7.81 -8.58
C SER A 30 4.79 -6.55 -7.69
N ARG A 31 5.92 -5.83 -7.69
CA ARG A 31 6.03 -4.55 -6.97
C ARG A 31 5.29 -3.43 -7.68
N GLN A 32 5.31 -3.43 -9.01
CA GLN A 32 4.61 -2.42 -9.79
C GLN A 32 3.10 -2.59 -9.70
N SER A 33 2.58 -3.83 -9.70
CA SER A 33 1.15 -4.10 -9.57
C SER A 33 0.59 -3.57 -8.25
N VAL A 34 1.25 -3.87 -7.11
CA VAL A 34 0.88 -3.33 -5.79
C VAL A 34 0.91 -1.80 -5.79
N GLY A 35 1.93 -1.20 -6.41
CA GLY A 35 2.04 0.25 -6.55
C GLY A 35 0.90 0.87 -7.36
N LYS A 36 0.42 0.21 -8.42
CA LYS A 36 -0.74 0.64 -9.19
C LYS A 36 -2.01 0.60 -8.34
N SER A 37 -2.24 -0.51 -7.62
CA SER A 37 -3.41 -0.63 -6.72
C SER A 37 -3.44 0.45 -5.64
N ILE A 38 -2.29 0.81 -5.05
CA ILE A 38 -2.21 1.90 -4.07
C ILE A 38 -2.56 3.26 -4.69
N LYS A 39 -2.06 3.54 -5.90
CA LYS A 39 -2.39 4.79 -6.63
C LYS A 39 -3.88 4.88 -6.92
N GLU A 40 -4.49 3.77 -7.31
CA GLU A 40 -5.92 3.71 -7.62
C GLU A 40 -6.78 3.93 -6.38
N VAL A 41 -6.41 3.33 -5.24
CA VAL A 41 -7.05 3.61 -3.94
C VAL A 41 -6.93 5.08 -3.59
N LYS A 42 -5.74 5.69 -3.74
CA LYS A 42 -5.54 7.11 -3.47
C LYS A 42 -6.38 8.01 -4.39
N HIS A 43 -6.57 7.63 -5.64
CA HIS A 43 -7.41 8.36 -6.58
C HIS A 43 -8.90 8.23 -6.25
N ARG A 44 -9.31 7.05 -5.79
CA ARG A 44 -10.71 6.73 -5.45
C ARG A 44 -11.18 7.33 -4.13
N PHE A 45 -10.25 7.63 -3.22
CA PHE A 45 -10.52 8.24 -1.91
C PHE A 45 -9.75 9.57 -1.77
N PRO A 46 -10.17 10.63 -2.48
CA PRO A 46 -9.51 11.94 -2.39
C PRO A 46 -9.66 12.59 -1.00
N ASP A 47 -10.79 12.36 -0.32
CA ASP A 47 -11.08 12.88 1.03
C ASP A 47 -10.35 12.13 2.16
N GLY A 48 -9.58 11.09 1.82
CA GLY A 48 -8.82 10.28 2.76
C GLY A 48 -9.41 8.89 2.98
N LEU A 49 -8.55 7.97 3.42
CA LEU A 49 -8.97 6.67 3.91
C LEU A 49 -9.47 6.85 5.35
N LEU A 50 -10.65 6.29 5.64
CA LEU A 50 -11.29 6.34 6.96
C LEU A 50 -10.26 6.08 8.07
N CYS A 51 -10.13 7.07 8.96
CA CYS A 51 -9.31 7.09 10.17
C CYS A 51 -10.19 6.79 11.38
#